data_AF-A0A532AQ20-F1
#
_entry.id   AF-A0A532AQ20-F1
#
_cell.length_a   1.000
_cell.length_b   1.000
_cell.length_c   1.000
_cell.angle_alpha   90.00
_cell.angle_beta   90.00
_cell.angle_gamma   90.00
#
_symmetry.space_group_name_H-M   'P 1'
#
loop_
_entity.id
_entity.type
_entity.pdbx_description
1 polymer ?
#
loop_
_entity_poly.entity_id
_entity_poly.type
_entity_poly.pdbx_seq_one_letter_code
_entity_poly.pdbx_strand_id
1 'polypeptide(L)'
;VLSLLAGREGDVPLIFGCEIIPDLFDQSQRALIGTSGVRVQLGDWVDRLPELGLFDVIIATSAFRGIPRLLREALRVPGGMLAMPVAIPGGGDCFTIFLATEKGLLTVGARMSVSVPTTGSIADEDTWYIPLEKLIDPRPKSFLHIEKGRGFGHPVLDSLA
;
A
#
# COMPACT_ATOMS: atom_id res chain seq x y z
N VAL A 1 -11.25 -2.87 3.58
CA VAL A 1 -11.18 -1.92 2.45
C VAL A 1 -9.73 -1.79 1.98
N LEU A 2 -9.41 -2.30 0.79
CA LEU A 2 -8.19 -1.99 0.04
C LEU A 2 -8.61 -1.23 -1.23
N SER A 3 -7.83 -0.23 -1.61
CA SER A 3 -8.35 1.02 -2.16
C SER A 3 -7.96 1.33 -3.61
N LEU A 4 -8.75 2.26 -4.14
CA LEU A 4 -8.70 3.00 -5.40
C LEU A 4 -7.48 2.74 -6.28
N LEU A 5 -7.75 2.01 -7.35
CA LEU A 5 -6.84 1.75 -8.46
C LEU A 5 -7.19 2.71 -9.61
N ALA A 6 -6.23 3.19 -10.39
CA ALA A 6 -6.52 3.94 -11.60
C ALA A 6 -5.73 3.29 -12.75
N GLY A 7 -6.44 2.92 -13.81
CA GLY A 7 -5.89 2.46 -15.07
C GLY A 7 -6.74 2.97 -16.23
N ARG A 8 -6.13 3.10 -17.43
CA ARG A 8 -6.79 3.63 -18.64
C ARG A 8 -7.19 2.51 -19.61
N GLU A 9 -8.46 2.52 -19.99
CA GLU A 9 -8.92 2.29 -21.37
C GLU A 9 -10.19 3.13 -21.58
N GLY A 10 -10.10 4.19 -22.40
CA GLY A 10 -11.13 5.26 -22.48
C GLY A 10 -10.97 6.34 -21.41
N ASP A 11 -11.58 7.51 -21.63
CA ASP A 11 -11.42 8.74 -20.82
C ASP A 11 -11.91 8.64 -19.36
N VAL A 12 -12.34 7.46 -18.90
CA VAL A 12 -12.80 7.22 -17.52
C VAL A 12 -11.78 6.33 -16.80
N PRO A 13 -11.16 6.80 -15.69
CA PRO A 13 -10.25 5.97 -14.91
C PRO A 13 -10.99 4.77 -14.32
N LEU A 14 -10.45 3.57 -14.52
CA LEU A 14 -10.99 2.36 -13.94
C LEU A 14 -10.48 2.16 -12.51
N ILE A 15 -11.42 2.09 -11.58
CA ILE A 15 -11.22 1.93 -10.15
C ILE A 15 -11.59 0.52 -9.72
N PHE A 16 -10.67 -0.12 -9.01
CA PHE A 16 -10.92 -1.39 -8.34
C PHE A 16 -10.79 -1.22 -6.82
N GLY A 17 -11.68 -1.87 -6.08
CA GLY A 17 -11.62 -2.02 -4.64
C GLY A 17 -11.68 -3.49 -4.24
N CYS A 18 -11.04 -3.83 -3.13
CA CYS A 18 -11.11 -5.17 -2.55
C CYS A 18 -11.60 -5.06 -1.11
N GLU A 19 -12.58 -5.89 -0.73
CA GLU A 19 -13.12 -5.92 0.63
C GLU A 19 -13.24 -7.38 1.07
N ILE A 20 -12.70 -7.72 2.24
CA ILE A 20 -12.73 -9.07 2.78
C ILE A 20 -13.98 -9.31 3.62
N ILE A 21 -14.59 -8.25 4.16
CA ILE A 21 -15.80 -8.32 5.01
C ILE A 21 -17.06 -8.28 4.13
N PRO A 22 -17.86 -9.37 4.08
CA PRO A 22 -19.03 -9.45 3.19
C PRO A 22 -20.04 -8.31 3.37
N ASP A 23 -20.35 -7.95 4.62
CA ASP A 23 -21.33 -6.89 4.90
C ASP A 23 -20.88 -5.52 4.39
N LEU A 24 -19.58 -5.22 4.47
CA LEU A 24 -19.01 -3.98 3.94
C LEU A 24 -18.95 -3.99 2.42
N PHE A 25 -18.67 -5.15 1.82
CA PHE A 25 -18.74 -5.34 0.38
C PHE A 25 -20.16 -5.04 -0.14
N ASP A 26 -21.19 -5.63 0.47
CA ASP A 26 -22.57 -5.41 0.08
C ASP A 26 -23.01 -3.94 0.26
N GLN A 27 -22.55 -3.30 1.33
CA GLN A 27 -22.78 -1.87 1.54
C GLN A 27 -22.11 -1.03 0.45
N SER A 28 -20.88 -1.36 0.07
CA SER A 28 -20.15 -0.64 -1.00
C SER A 28 -20.84 -0.78 -2.36
N GLN A 29 -21.34 -1.97 -2.70
CA GLN A 29 -22.07 -2.22 -3.94
C GLN A 29 -23.33 -1.37 -4.03
N ARG A 30 -24.10 -1.29 -2.93
CA ARG A 30 -25.29 -0.43 -2.84
C ARG A 30 -24.94 1.05 -2.97
N ALA A 31 -23.86 1.49 -2.32
CA ALA A 31 -23.42 2.89 -2.35
C ALA A 31 -22.93 3.32 -3.75
N LEU A 32 -22.48 2.38 -4.57
CA LEU A 32 -21.93 2.64 -5.91
C LEU A 32 -22.98 2.56 -7.04
N ILE A 33 -24.27 2.33 -6.73
CA ILE A 33 -25.33 2.33 -7.74
C ILE A 33 -25.34 3.67 -8.50
N GLY A 34 -25.29 3.60 -9.83
CA GLY A 34 -25.22 4.79 -10.70
C GLY A 34 -23.81 5.36 -10.90
N THR A 35 -22.78 4.76 -10.28
CA THR A 35 -21.37 5.11 -10.52
C THR A 35 -20.78 4.19 -11.58
N SER A 36 -20.20 4.76 -12.63
CA SER A 36 -19.45 4.03 -13.66
C SER A 36 -17.96 4.00 -13.36
N GLY A 37 -17.25 2.98 -13.83
CA GLY A 37 -15.80 2.90 -13.72
C GLY A 37 -15.29 2.47 -12.35
N VAL A 38 -16.15 2.07 -11.41
CA VAL A 38 -15.76 1.49 -10.12
C VAL A 38 -16.21 0.03 -10.06
N ARG A 39 -15.29 -0.85 -9.67
CA ARG A 39 -15.53 -2.29 -9.46
C ARG A 39 -15.05 -2.65 -8.07
N VAL A 40 -15.89 -3.24 -7.24
CA VAL A 40 -15.47 -3.79 -5.95
C VAL A 40 -15.56 -5.31 -6.02
N GLN A 41 -14.57 -6.00 -5.45
CA GLN A 41 -14.53 -7.46 -5.35
C GLN A 41 -14.52 -7.88 -3.88
N LEU A 42 -15.28 -8.94 -3.57
CA LEU A 42 -15.23 -9.61 -2.28
C LEU A 42 -14.04 -10.58 -2.24
N GLY A 43 -13.25 -10.50 -1.18
CA GLY A 43 -12.15 -11.39 -0.90
C GLY A 43 -10.91 -10.69 -0.35
N ASP A 44 -9.85 -11.49 -0.16
CA ASP A 44 -8.53 -11.00 0.18
C ASP A 44 -7.87 -10.36 -1.04
N TRP A 45 -7.22 -9.22 -0.82
CA TRP A 45 -6.52 -8.51 -1.88
C TRP A 45 -5.35 -9.31 -2.43
N VAL A 46 -4.74 -10.17 -1.63
CA VAL A 46 -3.62 -11.04 -2.04
C VAL A 46 -4.00 -11.91 -3.23
N ASP A 47 -5.21 -12.47 -3.20
CA ASP A 47 -5.70 -13.38 -4.24
C ASP A 47 -6.12 -12.61 -5.49
N ARG A 48 -6.62 -11.38 -5.32
CA ARG A 48 -7.18 -10.57 -6.42
C ARG A 48 -6.11 -9.78 -7.17
N LEU A 49 -5.10 -9.27 -6.48
CA LEU A 49 -4.13 -8.34 -7.05
C LEU A 49 -3.41 -8.88 -8.29
N PRO A 50 -2.96 -10.16 -8.36
CA PRO A 50 -2.27 -10.69 -9.53
C PRO A 50 -3.12 -10.71 -10.82
N GLU A 51 -4.44 -10.77 -10.70
CA GLU A 51 -5.36 -10.86 -11.85
C GLU A 51 -5.64 -9.49 -12.50
N LEU A 52 -5.31 -8.39 -11.81
CA LEU A 52 -5.73 -7.04 -12.19
C LEU A 52 -4.66 -6.23 -12.96
N GLY A 53 -3.44 -6.77 -13.09
CA GLY A 53 -2.35 -6.13 -13.82
C GLY A 53 -1.61 -5.04 -13.03
N LEU A 54 -1.04 -4.07 -13.75
CA LEU A 54 -0.22 -2.99 -13.16
C LEU A 54 -1.01 -1.68 -12.98
N PHE A 55 -0.81 -1.04 -11.84
CA PHE A 55 -1.53 0.15 -11.41
C PHE A 55 -0.70 1.43 -11.46
N ASP A 56 -1.32 2.52 -11.88
CA ASP A 56 -0.73 3.86 -11.76
C ASP A 56 -0.75 4.34 -10.30
N VAL A 57 -1.78 3.97 -9.55
CA VAL A 57 -1.92 4.33 -8.12
C VAL A 57 -2.49 3.14 -7.36
N ILE A 58 -1.91 2.85 -6.20
CA ILE A 58 -2.46 1.95 -5.19
C ILE A 58 -2.64 2.76 -3.93
N ILE A 59 -3.84 2.73 -3.37
CA ILE A 59 -4.12 3.27 -2.04
C ILE A 59 -4.45 2.08 -1.14
N ALA A 60 -3.96 2.07 0.10
CA ALA A 60 -4.44 1.20 1.15
C ALA A 60 -5.01 2.04 2.29
N THR A 61 -6.12 1.61 2.89
CA THR A 61 -6.81 2.35 3.97
C THR A 61 -6.74 1.63 5.32
N SER A 62 -5.90 0.60 5.42
CA SER A 62 -5.58 -0.12 6.66
C SER A 62 -4.06 -0.14 6.87
N ALA A 63 -3.64 -0.19 8.13
CA ALA A 63 -2.24 -0.09 8.52
C ALA A 63 -1.50 -1.43 8.38
N PHE A 64 -0.35 -1.38 7.70
CA PHE A 64 0.55 -2.53 7.53
C PHE A 64 1.81 -2.35 8.38
N ARG A 65 2.42 -3.45 8.83
CA ARG A 65 3.69 -3.40 9.59
C ARG A 65 4.93 -3.15 8.71
N GLY A 66 4.78 -3.28 7.40
CA GLY A 66 5.80 -2.99 6.40
C GLY A 66 5.15 -2.85 5.02
N ILE A 67 5.92 -2.61 3.98
CA ILE A 67 5.40 -2.51 2.61
C ILE A 67 5.32 -3.92 2.01
N PRO A 68 4.14 -4.50 1.70
CA PRO A 68 4.07 -5.81 1.07
C PRO A 68 4.71 -5.79 -0.32
N ARG A 69 5.53 -6.80 -0.62
CA ARG A 69 6.20 -6.92 -1.93
C ARG A 69 5.21 -6.94 -3.09
N LEU A 70 4.07 -7.61 -2.91
CA LEU A 70 2.98 -7.66 -3.90
C LEU A 70 2.45 -6.28 -4.29
N LEU A 71 2.29 -5.36 -3.33
CA LEU A 71 1.86 -3.99 -3.65
C LEU A 71 2.93 -3.26 -4.46
N ARG A 72 4.22 -3.50 -4.19
CA ARG A 72 5.29 -2.93 -5.00
C ARG A 72 5.29 -3.50 -6.42
N GLU A 73 5.14 -4.81 -6.57
CA GLU A 73 5.15 -5.50 -7.87
C GLU A 73 3.95 -5.12 -8.74
N ALA A 74 2.81 -4.79 -8.12
CA ALA A 74 1.61 -4.34 -8.82
C ALA A 74 1.66 -2.87 -9.26
N LEU A 75 2.67 -2.08 -8.87
CA LEU A 75 2.82 -0.68 -9.31
C LEU A 75 3.53 -0.58 -10.66
N ARG A 76 3.02 0.31 -11.51
CA ARG A 76 3.72 0.76 -12.71
C ARG A 76 5.03 1.46 -12.37
N VAL A 77 6.04 1.19 -13.17
CA VAL A 77 7.38 1.76 -13.02
C VAL A 77 7.83 2.29 -14.38
N PRO A 78 8.40 3.51 -14.43
CA PRO A 78 8.47 4.51 -13.36
C PRO A 78 7.14 5.26 -13.18
N GLY A 79 6.94 5.85 -12.00
CA GLY A 79 5.88 6.86 -11.78
C GLY A 79 4.64 6.37 -11.04
N GLY A 80 4.46 5.05 -10.84
CA GLY A 80 3.36 4.54 -10.04
C GLY A 80 3.42 5.03 -8.59
N MET A 81 2.28 5.20 -7.94
CA MET A 81 2.20 5.78 -6.60
C MET A 81 1.55 4.81 -5.61
N LEU A 82 2.17 4.63 -4.45
CA LEU A 82 1.62 3.83 -3.35
C LEU A 82 1.36 4.75 -2.16
N ALA A 83 0.11 4.80 -1.71
CA ALA A 83 -0.28 5.52 -0.51
C ALA A 83 -0.85 4.54 0.51
N MET A 84 -0.22 4.40 1.67
CA MET A 84 -0.66 3.44 2.68
C MET A 84 -0.28 3.88 4.09
N PRO A 85 -1.10 3.57 5.11
CA PRO A 85 -0.68 3.66 6.50
C PRO A 85 0.36 2.57 6.81
N VAL A 86 1.48 3.01 7.39
CA VAL A 86 2.53 2.14 7.91
C VAL A 86 2.51 2.24 9.43
N ALA A 87 2.30 1.10 10.10
CA ALA A 87 2.21 1.02 11.55
C ALA A 87 3.53 1.42 12.20
N ILE A 88 3.45 2.19 13.29
CA ILE A 88 4.59 2.59 14.09
C ILE A 88 4.71 1.65 15.30
N PRO A 89 5.88 1.00 15.53
CA PRO A 89 6.11 0.24 16.75
C PRO A 89 5.87 1.10 17.99
N GLY A 90 5.04 0.62 18.92
CA GLY A 90 4.68 1.36 20.13
C GLY A 90 3.39 2.19 20.02
N GLY A 91 2.81 2.33 18.82
CA GLY A 91 1.45 2.84 18.63
C GLY A 91 1.29 3.85 17.50
N GLY A 92 0.10 3.88 16.91
CA GLY A 92 -0.26 4.74 15.78
C GLY A 92 0.26 4.23 14.43
N ASP A 93 0.01 5.02 13.39
CA ASP A 93 0.54 4.79 12.05
C ASP A 93 0.88 6.11 11.35
N CYS A 94 1.67 6.01 10.29
CA CYS A 94 1.93 7.10 9.36
C CYS A 94 1.33 6.78 7.99
N PHE A 95 0.38 7.59 7.53
CA PHE A 95 -0.09 7.55 6.16
C PHE A 95 1.02 8.10 5.26
N THR A 96 1.65 7.19 4.51
CA THR A 96 2.87 7.45 3.75
C THR A 96 2.60 7.33 2.27
N ILE A 97 3.13 8.27 1.49
CA ILE A 97 3.05 8.29 0.03
C ILE A 97 4.44 7.97 -0.53
N PHE A 98 4.48 6.98 -1.40
CA PHE A 98 5.66 6.52 -2.11
C PHE A 98 5.50 6.69 -3.61
N LEU A 99 6.58 7.11 -4.28
CA LEU A 99 6.72 7.11 -5.73
C LEU A 99 7.56 5.91 -6.17
N ALA A 100 7.03 5.08 -7.06
CA ALA A 100 7.74 3.96 -7.65
C ALA A 100 8.73 4.43 -8.71
N THR A 101 9.97 4.01 -8.54
CA THR A 101 11.09 4.27 -9.44
C THR A 101 11.72 2.94 -9.86
N GLU A 102 12.57 2.96 -10.88
CA GLU A 102 13.35 1.77 -11.29
C GLU A 102 14.24 1.23 -10.16
N LYS A 103 14.61 2.09 -9.20
CA LYS A 103 15.47 1.75 -8.06
C LYS A 103 14.72 1.29 -6.81
N GLY A 104 13.38 1.38 -6.78
CA GLY A 104 12.57 1.10 -5.60
C GLY A 104 11.50 2.16 -5.34
N LEU A 105 11.09 2.31 -4.08
CA LEU A 105 10.09 3.29 -3.65
C LEU A 105 10.75 4.52 -3.00
N LEU A 106 10.42 5.71 -3.47
CA LEU A 106 10.83 6.98 -2.87
C LEU A 106 9.70 7.53 -1.99
N THR A 107 9.97 7.76 -0.71
CA THR A 107 9.02 8.47 0.15
C THR A 107 8.91 9.93 -0.28
N VAL A 108 7.70 10.39 -0.59
CA VAL A 108 7.43 11.79 -1.01
C VAL A 108 6.54 12.56 -0.04
N GLY A 109 5.91 11.86 0.91
CA GLY A 109 5.16 12.48 2.01
C GLY A 109 4.78 11.46 3.08
N ALA A 110 4.71 11.91 4.33
CA ALA A 110 4.24 11.11 5.46
C ALA A 110 3.55 12.01 6.48
N ARG A 111 2.45 11.52 7.07
CA ARG A 111 1.70 12.20 8.12
C ARG A 111 1.21 11.18 9.14
N MET A 112 1.23 11.54 10.42
CA MET A 112 0.60 10.74 11.46
C MET A 112 -0.88 10.52 11.14
N SER A 113 -1.35 9.31 11.38
CA SER A 113 -2.74 8.90 11.15
C SER A 113 -3.18 7.85 12.17
N VAL A 114 -4.47 7.55 12.14
CA VAL A 114 -5.10 6.49 12.92
C VAL A 114 -5.89 5.64 11.95
N SER A 115 -5.44 4.41 11.76
CA SER A 115 -6.02 3.45 10.82
C SER A 115 -6.34 2.14 11.52
N VAL A 116 -7.28 1.38 10.98
CA VAL A 116 -7.51 0.00 11.42
C VAL A 116 -6.36 -0.88 10.94
N PRO A 117 -5.94 -1.92 11.69
CA PRO A 117 -4.94 -2.86 11.22
C PRO A 117 -5.39 -3.59 9.95
N THR A 118 -4.46 -3.84 9.03
CA THR A 118 -4.72 -4.75 7.91
C THR A 118 -4.93 -6.17 8.44
N THR A 119 -5.93 -6.85 7.89
CA THR A 119 -6.22 -8.26 8.17
C THR A 119 -6.22 -9.04 6.85
N GLY A 120 -5.95 -10.35 6.89
CA GLY A 120 -5.83 -11.21 5.71
C GLY A 120 -4.51 -11.99 5.66
N SER A 121 -4.30 -12.68 4.54
CA SER A 121 -3.32 -13.76 4.35
C SER A 121 -1.86 -13.29 4.37
N ILE A 122 -1.60 -12.02 4.02
CA ILE A 122 -0.24 -11.43 3.98
C ILE A 122 -0.21 -10.15 4.81
N ALA A 123 -0.96 -10.07 5.91
CA ALA A 123 -0.94 -8.87 6.75
C ALA A 123 0.50 -8.51 7.22
N ASP A 124 1.39 -9.50 7.34
CA ASP A 124 2.76 -9.31 7.85
C ASP A 124 3.87 -10.12 7.12
N GLU A 125 3.54 -10.93 6.11
CA GLU A 125 4.51 -11.81 5.44
C GLU A 125 5.17 -11.13 4.21
N ASP A 126 6.46 -11.37 3.97
CA ASP A 126 7.23 -10.83 2.82
C ASP A 126 7.09 -9.30 2.61
N THR A 127 7.32 -8.55 3.70
CA THR A 127 7.27 -7.09 3.69
C THR A 127 8.67 -6.46 3.62
N TRP A 128 8.75 -5.32 2.94
CA TRP A 128 9.92 -4.45 2.95
C TRP A 128 9.87 -3.55 4.18
N TYR A 129 10.97 -3.49 4.93
CA TYR A 129 11.10 -2.70 6.15
C TYR A 129 11.35 -1.22 5.83
N ILE A 130 10.69 -0.35 6.60
CA ILE A 130 11.01 1.08 6.64
C ILE A 130 11.52 1.39 8.04
N PRO A 131 12.77 1.85 8.20
CA PRO A 131 13.26 2.28 9.49
C PRO A 131 12.40 3.42 10.07
N LEU A 132 12.09 3.35 11.35
CA LEU A 132 11.16 4.29 12.02
C LEU A 132 11.63 5.74 11.88
N GLU A 133 12.94 5.98 11.97
CA GLU A 133 13.57 7.27 11.76
C GLU A 133 13.35 7.83 10.35
N LYS A 134 13.10 6.96 9.36
CA LYS A 134 12.77 7.36 7.98
C LYS A 134 11.27 7.66 7.80
N LEU A 135 10.41 7.13 8.67
CA LEU A 135 8.98 7.46 8.72
C LEU A 135 8.74 8.81 9.43
N ILE A 136 9.58 9.15 10.41
CA ILE A 136 9.41 10.30 11.30
C ILE A 136 10.29 11.50 10.87
N ASP A 137 11.20 11.38 9.89
CA ASP A 137 11.97 12.50 9.35
C ASP A 137 11.31 13.08 8.07
N PRO A 138 10.52 14.17 8.17
CA PRO A 138 9.77 14.76 7.07
C PRO A 138 10.63 15.59 6.10
N ARG A 139 11.97 15.58 6.23
CA ARG A 139 12.83 16.36 5.34
C ARG A 139 12.76 15.83 3.91
N PRO A 140 12.46 16.68 2.90
CA PRO A 140 12.51 16.27 1.51
C PRO A 140 13.95 15.83 1.18
N LYS A 141 14.10 14.64 0.57
CA LYS A 141 15.37 13.96 0.19
C LYS A 141 15.87 12.84 1.13
N SER A 142 15.09 12.36 2.09
CA SER A 142 15.37 11.06 2.71
C SER A 142 15.11 9.93 1.69
N PHE A 143 16.13 9.57 0.90
CA PHE A 143 16.07 8.42 0.01
C PHE A 143 15.84 7.15 0.84
N LEU A 144 14.73 6.46 0.60
CA LEU A 144 14.56 5.08 1.01
C LEU A 144 15.17 4.21 -0.11
N HIS A 145 16.44 3.86 0.02
CA HIS A 145 17.00 2.79 -0.81
C HIS A 145 16.48 1.48 -0.22
N ILE A 146 15.45 0.90 -0.84
CA ILE A 146 14.97 -0.39 -0.40
C ILE A 146 15.85 -1.45 -1.05
N GLU A 147 16.83 -1.95 -0.31
CA GLU A 147 17.54 -3.17 -0.69
C GLU A 147 16.60 -4.37 -0.57
N LYS A 148 16.84 -5.39 -1.41
CA LYS A 148 16.16 -6.69 -1.31
C LYS A 148 16.49 -7.34 0.04
N GLY A 149 15.66 -7.11 1.05
CA GLY A 149 15.74 -7.74 2.36
C GLY A 149 14.58 -8.71 2.58
N ARG A 150 14.84 -9.82 3.29
CA ARG A 150 13.78 -10.72 3.80
C ARG A 150 13.12 -10.03 5.00
N GLY A 151 11.77 -10.12 5.06
CA GLY A 151 10.93 -9.45 6.06
C GLY A 151 11.25 -9.77 7.53
N PHE A 152 10.57 -9.02 8.41
CA PHE A 152 10.65 -8.97 9.87
C PHE A 152 11.35 -10.15 10.58
N GLY A 153 12.41 -9.86 11.34
CA GLY A 153 13.04 -10.83 12.24
C GLY A 153 14.51 -10.56 12.61
N HIS A 154 15.21 -9.71 11.85
CA HIS A 154 16.51 -9.21 12.29
C HIS A 154 16.52 -7.69 12.14
N PRO A 155 16.83 -6.93 13.19
CA PRO A 155 17.31 -5.58 12.97
C PRO A 155 18.54 -5.72 12.07
N VAL A 156 18.56 -5.04 10.93
CA VAL A 156 19.83 -4.54 10.43
C VAL A 156 20.24 -3.50 11.47
N LEU A 157 20.81 -3.99 12.58
CA LEU A 157 21.85 -3.28 13.27
C LEU A 157 22.89 -3.11 12.18
N ASP A 158 22.82 -2.00 11.45
CA ASP A 158 24.01 -1.44 10.85
C ASP A 158 24.97 -1.37 12.02
N SER A 159 25.92 -2.30 12.00
CA SER A 159 27.06 -2.31 12.86
C SER A 159 27.59 -0.89 12.85
N LEU A 160 27.48 -0.20 13.98
CA LEU A 160 28.39 0.86 14.33
C LEU A 160 29.79 0.25 14.25
N ALA A 161 30.39 0.36 13.08
CA ALA A 161 31.79 0.15 12.80
C ALA A 161 32.36 1.50 12.37
#